data_AF-C7GCE5-F1
#
_entry.id   AF-C7GCE5-F1
#
_cell.length_a   1.000
_cell.length_b   1.000
_cell.length_c   1.000
_cell.angle_alpha   90.00
_cell.angle_beta   90.00
_cell.angle_gamma   90.00
#
_symmetry.space_group_name_H-M   'P 1'
#
loop_
_entity.id
_entity.type
_entity.pdbx_description
1 polymer ?
#
loop_
_entity_poly.entity_id
_entity_poly.type
_entity_poly.pdbx_seq_one_letter_code
_entity_poly.pdbx_strand_id
1 'polypeptide(L)'
;MRKLGRQLLAGPYLVWIIGFILLPIVIILYYAFTNTSGAFTWDNIAAIADPVHVKSILLSLKLGFFCTVVCLLLAYPLAMILNSFHFKHQSFVVFLFVLPMWMNFMLRILAWRLLLSNNGI
;
A
#
# COMPACT_ATOMS: atom_id res chain seq x y z
N MET A 1 24.17 -30.71 3.04
CA MET A 1 25.11 -29.58 2.82
C MET A 1 24.72 -28.60 1.68
N ARG A 2 23.78 -28.89 0.77
CA ARG A 2 23.35 -27.95 -0.31
C ARG A 2 22.49 -26.74 0.12
N LYS A 3 22.07 -26.63 1.39
CA LYS A 3 21.23 -25.51 1.88
C LYS A 3 22.04 -24.26 2.26
N LEU A 4 23.28 -24.42 2.75
CA LEU A 4 24.10 -23.32 3.27
C LEU A 4 24.60 -22.37 2.16
N GLY A 5 24.93 -22.91 0.97
CA GLY A 5 25.32 -22.12 -0.20
C GLY A 5 24.20 -21.23 -0.77
N ARG A 6 22.92 -21.65 -0.63
CA ARG A 6 21.76 -20.80 -0.99
C ARG A 6 21.48 -19.71 0.04
N GLN A 7 21.75 -19.96 1.32
CA GLN A 7 21.62 -18.97 2.39
C GLN A 7 22.69 -17.87 2.30
N LEU A 8 23.91 -18.22 1.85
CA LEU A 8 24.97 -17.23 1.58
C LEU A 8 24.63 -16.29 0.42
N LEU A 9 23.93 -16.76 -0.62
CA LEU A 9 23.44 -15.93 -1.73
C LEU A 9 22.31 -14.97 -1.31
N ALA A 10 21.56 -15.30 -0.24
CA ALA A 10 20.56 -14.43 0.35
C ALA A 10 21.17 -13.43 1.37
N GLY A 11 22.43 -13.61 1.76
CA GLY A 11 23.12 -12.78 2.76
C GLY A 11 23.12 -11.28 2.43
N PRO A 12 23.56 -10.85 1.23
CA PRO A 12 23.56 -9.43 0.86
C PRO A 12 22.17 -8.80 0.85
N TYR A 13 21.16 -9.55 0.40
CA TYR A 13 19.77 -9.10 0.38
C TYR A 13 19.18 -8.95 1.79
N LEU A 14 19.49 -9.89 2.70
CA LEU A 14 19.05 -9.83 4.09
C LEU A 14 19.69 -8.65 4.84
N VAL A 15 20.99 -8.42 4.64
CA VAL A 15 21.68 -7.25 5.21
C VAL A 15 21.03 -5.96 4.73
N TRP A 16 20.67 -5.88 3.44
CA TRP A 16 20.02 -4.71 2.86
C TRP A 16 18.62 -4.47 3.43
N ILE A 17 17.78 -5.50 3.55
CA ILE A 17 16.46 -5.39 4.21
C ILE A 17 16.60 -4.90 5.64
N ILE A 18 17.50 -5.51 6.42
CA ILE A 18 17.67 -5.16 7.83
C ILE A 18 18.15 -3.72 7.96
N GLY A 19 19.14 -3.32 7.15
CA GLY A 19 19.73 -1.98 7.20
C GLY A 19 18.79 -0.86 6.76
N PHE A 20 18.00 -1.07 5.69
CA PHE A 20 17.22 0.02 5.08
C PHE A 20 15.72 -0.03 5.38
N ILE A 21 15.16 -1.18 5.76
CA ILE A 21 13.73 -1.30 6.07
C ILE A 21 13.53 -1.44 7.58
N LEU A 22 14.29 -2.34 8.21
CA LEU A 22 14.05 -2.69 9.60
C LEU A 22 14.59 -1.61 10.55
N LEU A 23 15.78 -1.08 10.28
CA LEU A 23 16.38 0.00 11.06
C LEU A 23 15.50 1.26 11.19
N PRO A 24 14.97 1.87 10.10
CA PRO A 24 14.10 3.05 10.25
C PRO A 24 12.79 2.74 10.97
N ILE A 25 12.24 1.54 10.82
CA ILE A 25 11.04 1.12 11.57
C ILE A 25 11.35 1.10 13.08
N VAL A 26 12.50 0.55 13.48
CA VAL A 26 12.93 0.54 14.89
C VAL A 26 13.14 1.97 15.41
N ILE A 27 13.72 2.87 14.62
CA ILE A 27 13.88 4.27 15.01
C ILE A 27 12.51 4.96 15.20
N ILE A 28 11.56 4.73 14.30
CA ILE A 28 10.20 5.28 14.43
C ILE A 28 9.53 4.75 15.70
N LEU A 29 9.67 3.45 15.98
CA LEU A 29 9.17 2.87 17.23
C LEU A 29 9.84 3.49 18.46
N TYR A 30 11.15 3.73 18.43
CA TYR A 30 11.84 4.40 19.54
C TYR A 30 11.31 5.82 19.79
N TYR A 31 11.08 6.60 18.73
CA TYR A 31 10.49 7.94 18.83
C TYR A 31 9.02 7.92 19.25
N ALA A 32 8.28 6.84 18.98
CA ALA A 32 6.92 6.70 19.49
C ALA A 32 6.86 6.71 21.03
N PHE A 33 7.92 6.30 21.71
CA PHE A 33 7.99 6.27 23.18
C PHE A 33 8.91 7.36 23.79
N THR A 34 9.57 8.18 22.97
CA THR A 34 10.59 9.13 23.44
C THR A 34 10.22 10.56 23.03
N ASN A 35 10.29 11.52 23.95
CA ASN A 35 10.06 12.94 23.64
C ASN A 35 11.35 13.61 23.10
N THR A 36 11.27 14.84 22.57
CA THR A 36 12.42 15.61 22.05
C THR A 36 13.55 15.79 23.08
N SER A 37 13.23 15.67 24.38
CA SER A 37 14.17 15.74 25.51
C SER A 37 14.84 14.40 25.88
N GLY A 38 14.52 13.29 25.19
CA GLY A 38 15.04 11.96 25.50
C GLY A 38 14.34 11.25 26.68
N ALA A 39 13.30 11.85 27.27
CA ALA A 39 12.50 11.23 28.31
C ALA A 39 11.47 10.26 27.71
N PHE A 40 11.24 9.14 28.40
CA PHE A 40 10.20 8.18 28.03
C PHE A 40 8.82 8.79 28.29
N THR A 41 7.99 8.92 27.26
CA THR A 41 6.64 9.47 27.35
C THR A 41 5.61 8.57 26.68
N TRP A 42 4.40 8.56 27.24
CA TRP A 42 3.22 7.92 26.67
C TRP A 42 2.36 8.91 25.87
N ASP A 43 2.71 10.21 25.87
CA ASP A 43 1.91 11.26 25.26
C ASP A 43 1.75 11.07 23.74
N ASN A 44 2.80 10.64 23.06
CA ASN A 44 2.78 10.35 21.62
C ASN A 44 1.83 9.21 21.25
N ILE A 45 1.66 8.24 22.16
CA ILE A 45 0.74 7.11 21.99
C ILE A 45 -0.68 7.54 22.36
N ALA A 46 -0.83 8.34 23.42
CA ALA A 46 -2.11 8.92 23.81
C ALA A 46 -2.68 9.84 22.71
N ALA A 47 -1.82 10.56 21.97
CA ALA A 47 -2.21 11.40 20.84
C ALA A 47 -2.89 10.62 19.70
N ILE A 48 -2.67 9.30 19.60
CA ILE A 48 -3.38 8.45 18.63
C ILE A 48 -4.88 8.37 18.97
N ALA A 49 -5.24 8.46 20.25
CA ALA A 49 -6.62 8.48 20.73
C ALA A 49 -7.30 9.85 20.56
N ASP A 50 -6.57 10.88 20.13
CA ASP A 50 -7.18 12.19 19.85
C ASP A 50 -8.24 12.06 18.74
N PRO A 51 -9.36 12.79 18.87
CA PRO A 51 -10.50 12.67 17.96
C PRO A 51 -10.14 12.96 16.50
N VAL A 52 -9.11 13.78 16.25
CA VAL A 52 -8.63 14.11 14.90
C VAL A 52 -7.93 12.91 14.23
N HIS A 53 -7.08 12.21 14.98
CA HIS A 53 -6.35 11.02 14.48
C HIS A 53 -7.31 9.85 14.29
N VAL A 54 -8.17 9.58 15.28
CA VAL A 54 -9.18 8.50 15.20
C VAL A 54 -10.12 8.70 14.03
N LYS A 55 -10.60 9.93 13.79
CA LYS A 55 -11.48 10.24 12.64
C LYS A 55 -10.78 9.94 11.31
N SER A 56 -9.51 10.29 11.18
CA SER A 56 -8.73 10.06 9.96
C SER A 56 -8.48 8.57 9.72
N ILE A 57 -8.19 7.81 10.79
CA ILE A 57 -8.02 6.35 10.74
C ILE A 57 -9.33 5.67 10.33
N LEU A 58 -10.46 6.03 10.98
CA LEU A 58 -11.77 5.47 10.65
C LEU A 58 -12.21 5.78 9.22
N LEU A 59 -11.96 7.01 8.75
CA LEU A 59 -12.25 7.38 7.36
C LEU A 59 -11.44 6.53 6.38
N SER A 60 -10.13 6.39 6.64
CA SER A 60 -9.23 5.58 5.80
C SER A 60 -9.66 4.12 5.78
N LEU A 61 -10.04 3.56 6.92
CA LEU A 61 -10.53 2.20 7.04
C LEU A 61 -11.86 2.00 6.31
N LYS A 62 -12.81 2.94 6.47
CA LYS A 62 -14.11 2.90 5.78
C LYS A 62 -13.94 2.96 4.26
N LEU A 63 -13.10 3.87 3.77
CA LEU A 63 -12.80 4.00 2.35
C LEU A 63 -12.09 2.75 1.81
N GLY A 64 -11.11 2.23 2.54
CA GLY A 64 -10.41 1.00 2.19
C GLY A 64 -11.35 -0.20 2.10
N PHE A 65 -12.21 -0.39 3.10
CA PHE A 65 -13.20 -1.45 3.12
C PHE A 65 -14.17 -1.36 1.94
N PHE A 66 -14.73 -0.18 1.70
CA PHE A 66 -15.63 0.04 0.56
C PHE A 66 -14.94 -0.25 -0.77
N CYS A 67 -13.70 0.23 -0.92
CA CYS A 67 -12.88 -0.04 -2.10
C CYS A 67 -12.66 -1.55 -2.29
N THR A 68 -12.26 -2.30 -1.25
CA THR A 68 -12.08 -3.75 -1.32
C THR A 68 -13.35 -4.49 -1.72
N VAL A 69 -14.49 -4.12 -1.13
CA VAL A 69 -15.79 -4.74 -1.47
C VAL A 69 -16.16 -4.48 -2.92
N VAL A 70 -16.07 -3.22 -3.38
CA VAL A 70 -16.36 -2.87 -4.78
C VAL A 70 -15.39 -3.57 -5.73
N CYS A 71 -14.09 -3.60 -5.42
CA CYS A 71 -13.10 -4.32 -6.21
C CYS A 71 -13.40 -5.82 -6.29
N LEU A 72 -13.78 -6.47 -5.18
CA LEU A 72 -14.15 -7.88 -5.19
C LEU A 72 -15.40 -8.14 -6.04
N LEU A 73 -16.44 -7.32 -5.88
CA LEU A 73 -17.69 -7.46 -6.62
C LEU A 73 -17.50 -7.29 -8.13
N LEU A 74 -16.56 -6.44 -8.56
CA LEU A 74 -16.26 -6.22 -9.99
C LEU A 74 -15.22 -7.20 -10.54
N ALA A 75 -14.14 -7.47 -9.79
CA ALA A 75 -13.03 -8.30 -10.25
C ALA A 75 -13.37 -9.79 -10.25
N TYR A 76 -14.19 -10.28 -9.31
CA TYR A 76 -14.58 -11.68 -9.24
C TYR A 76 -15.37 -12.17 -10.47
N PRO A 77 -16.47 -11.51 -10.90
CA PRO A 77 -17.18 -11.92 -12.11
C PRO A 77 -16.31 -11.78 -13.36
N LEU A 78 -15.48 -10.73 -13.43
CA LEU A 78 -14.55 -10.53 -14.52
C LEU A 78 -13.53 -11.69 -14.63
N ALA A 79 -12.97 -12.13 -13.51
CA ALA A 79 -12.04 -13.26 -13.48
C ALA A 79 -12.72 -14.58 -13.90
N MET A 80 -13.99 -14.78 -13.50
CA MET A 80 -14.77 -15.95 -13.91
C MET A 80 -15.05 -15.97 -15.42
N ILE A 81 -15.38 -14.80 -15.99
CA ILE A 81 -15.58 -14.64 -17.44
C ILE A 81 -14.26 -14.89 -18.18
N LEU A 82 -13.14 -14.31 -17.72
CA LEU A 82 -11.83 -14.51 -18.33
C LEU A 82 -11.37 -15.97 -18.29
N ASN A 83 -11.72 -16.72 -17.25
CA ASN A 83 -11.41 -18.14 -17.14
C ASN A 83 -12.30 -19.02 -18.04
N SER A 84 -13.56 -18.63 -18.23
CA SER A 84 -14.55 -19.45 -18.96
C SER A 84 -14.49 -19.26 -20.48
N PHE A 85 -14.07 -18.09 -20.95
CA PHE A 85 -13.96 -17.79 -22.38
C PHE A 85 -12.50 -17.83 -22.83
N HIS A 86 -12.18 -18.76 -23.74
CA HIS A 86 -10.89 -18.86 -24.43
C HIS A 86 -10.71 -17.69 -25.42
N PHE A 87 -10.63 -16.46 -24.92
CA PHE A 87 -10.45 -15.26 -25.74
C PHE A 87 -9.06 -15.29 -26.39
N LYS A 88 -9.02 -15.18 -27.72
CA LYS A 88 -7.78 -15.06 -28.51
C LYS A 88 -6.90 -13.86 -28.11
N HIS A 89 -7.46 -12.88 -27.39
CA HIS A 89 -6.79 -11.66 -26.91
C HIS A 89 -6.77 -11.52 -25.38
N GLN A 90 -6.85 -12.61 -24.62
CA GLN A 90 -6.83 -12.58 -23.14
C GLN A 90 -5.64 -11.80 -22.57
N SER A 91 -4.44 -11.97 -23.14
CA SER A 91 -3.23 -11.24 -22.70
C SER A 91 -3.36 -9.72 -22.86
N PHE A 92 -4.07 -9.24 -23.88
CA PHE A 92 -4.29 -7.81 -24.09
C PHE A 92 -5.26 -7.23 -23.04
N VAL A 93 -6.30 -7.98 -22.70
CA VAL A 93 -7.26 -7.58 -21.66
C VAL A 93 -6.56 -7.48 -20.30
N VAL A 94 -5.75 -8.49 -19.92
CA VAL A 94 -4.97 -8.47 -18.68
C VAL A 94 -3.97 -7.30 -18.68
N PHE A 95 -3.31 -7.04 -19.81
CA PHE A 95 -2.40 -5.91 -19.94
C PHE A 95 -3.07 -4.57 -19.63
N LEU A 96 -4.29 -4.34 -20.15
CA LEU A 96 -5.05 -3.11 -19.88
C LEU A 96 -5.34 -2.91 -18.39
N PHE A 97 -5.56 -4.00 -17.63
CA PHE A 97 -5.76 -3.94 -16.17
C PHE A 97 -4.48 -3.67 -15.37
N VAL A 98 -3.32 -4.15 -15.86
CA VAL A 98 -2.03 -3.92 -15.20
C VAL A 98 -1.45 -2.55 -15.53
N LEU A 99 -1.77 -2.00 -16.70
CA LEU A 99 -1.35 -0.67 -17.15
C LEU A 99 -1.54 0.44 -16.09
N PRO A 100 -2.70 0.61 -15.43
CA PRO A 100 -2.87 1.63 -14.41
C PRO A 100 -2.02 1.44 -13.15
N MET A 101 -1.47 0.24 -12.91
CA MET A 101 -0.50 -0.01 -11.83
C MET A 101 0.88 0.57 -12.19
N TRP A 102 1.22 0.64 -13.48
CA TRP A 102 2.51 1.13 -13.96
C TRP A 102 2.57 2.66 -14.08
N MET A 103 1.42 3.33 -13.97
CA MET A 103 1.35 4.79 -13.99
C MET A 103 1.76 5.41 -12.66
N ASN A 104 2.36 6.61 -12.72
CA ASN A 104 2.71 7.37 -11.53
C ASN A 104 1.44 7.75 -10.72
N PHE A 105 1.45 7.47 -9.42
CA PHE A 105 0.34 7.73 -8.52
C PHE A 105 -0.11 9.21 -8.52
N MET A 106 0.84 10.15 -8.60
CA MET A 106 0.56 11.59 -8.62
C MET A 106 -0.23 11.97 -9.87
N LEU A 107 0.21 11.50 -11.05
CA LEU A 107 -0.48 11.78 -12.32
C LEU A 107 -1.92 11.26 -12.29
N ARG A 108 -2.13 10.07 -11.71
CA ARG A 108 -3.47 9.50 -11.54
C ARG A 108 -4.37 10.41 -10.70
N ILE A 109 -3.88 10.91 -9.56
CA ILE A 109 -4.66 11.82 -8.70
C ILE A 109 -4.99 13.12 -9.42
N LEU A 110 -4.02 13.72 -10.11
CA LEU A 110 -4.22 14.99 -10.82
C LEU A 110 -5.21 14.84 -11.97
N ALA A 111 -5.13 13.76 -12.74
CA ALA A 111 -6.08 13.47 -13.81
C ALA A 111 -7.52 13.35 -13.28
N TRP A 112 -7.74 12.58 -12.21
CA TRP A 112 -9.06 12.48 -11.59
C TRP A 112 -9.54 13.82 -11.04
N ARG A 113 -8.66 14.58 -10.39
CA ARG A 113 -9.00 15.90 -9.84
C ARG A 113 -9.38 16.89 -10.94
N LEU A 114 -8.70 16.87 -12.09
CA LEU A 114 -9.02 17.68 -13.25
C LEU A 114 -10.36 17.27 -13.87
N LEU A 115 -10.59 15.96 -14.06
CA LEU A 115 -11.84 15.43 -14.61
C LEU A 115 -13.08 15.73 -13.74
N LEU A 116 -12.91 15.76 -12.42
CA LEU A 116 -13.99 16.06 -11.46
C LEU A 116 -14.03 17.55 -11.04
N SER A 117 -13.18 18.41 -11.60
CA SER A 117 -13.16 19.83 -11.28
C SER A 117 -14.30 20.57 -11.99
N ASN A 118 -14.95 21.50 -11.30
CA ASN A 118 -16.04 22.33 -11.85
C ASN A 118 -15.60 23.23 -13.03
N ASN A 119 -14.29 23.43 -13.22
CA ASN A 119 -13.70 24.17 -14.35
C ASN A 119 -12.94 23.24 -15.31
N GLY A 120 -13.30 21.96 -15.38
CA GLY A 120 -12.92 21.14 -16.54
C GLY A 120 -13.56 21.73 -17.80
N ILE A 121 -13.10 21.32 -18.99
CA ILE A 121 -14.01 21.32 -20.16
C ILE A 121 -15.43 20.89 -19.79
#